data_AF-A0AA86TUK3-F1
#
_entry.id   AF-A0AA86TUK3-F1
#
_cell.length_a   1.000
_cell.length_b   1.000
_cell.length_c   1.000
_cell.angle_alpha   90.00
_cell.angle_beta   90.00
_cell.angle_gamma   90.00
#
_symmetry.space_group_name_H-M   'P 1'
#
loop_
_entity.id
_entity.type
_entity.pdbx_description
1 polymer ?
#
loop_
_entity_poly.entity_id
_entity_poly.type
_entity_poly.pdbx_seq_one_letter_code
_entity_poly.pdbx_strand_id
1 'polypeptide(L)'
;MAVSGFDYSEFVQKKGMSNDQVLISLVKSGVDCSDFIQKKGMSNDEILSILVKETIDISGFVEKKGINSEQIVNAMISSDLTIDQIMISLVKAKLDISTFVKSKKLSDEEVLIILAKNGLNYIDFVQKIGITHEQVLIAFMKNQLDYKSFVETKSISDEQVLVALERSGIDYKKIKF
;
A
#
# COMPACT_ATOMS: atom_id res chain seq x y z
N MET A 1 -33.71 3.15 -4.09
CA MET A 1 -34.25 3.05 -2.71
C MET A 1 -33.11 2.60 -1.81
N ALA A 2 -32.56 3.50 -1.00
CA ALA A 2 -31.74 3.08 0.14
C ALA A 2 -32.69 2.54 1.20
N VAL A 3 -32.53 1.27 1.59
CA VAL A 3 -33.33 0.67 2.66
C VAL A 3 -32.75 1.18 3.99
N SER A 4 -33.13 2.40 4.38
CA SER A 4 -32.81 2.95 5.69
C SER A 4 -33.62 2.22 6.76
N GLY A 5 -32.94 1.62 7.75
CA GLY A 5 -33.58 1.03 8.93
C GLY A 5 -33.60 -0.49 9.01
N PHE A 6 -32.91 -1.23 8.12
CA PHE A 6 -32.75 -2.67 8.30
C PHE A 6 -31.59 -2.95 9.26
N ASP A 7 -31.88 -3.47 10.44
CA ASP A 7 -30.87 -3.89 11.41
C ASP A 7 -30.24 -5.23 10.96
N TYR A 8 -29.23 -5.13 10.08
CA TYR A 8 -28.47 -6.29 9.64
C TYR A 8 -27.71 -6.96 10.79
N SER A 9 -27.51 -6.29 11.93
CA SER A 9 -26.72 -6.83 13.03
C SER A 9 -27.41 -7.98 13.74
N GLU A 10 -28.73 -7.93 13.93
CA GLU A 10 -29.51 -9.04 14.49
C GLU A 10 -29.61 -10.22 13.53
N PHE A 11 -29.78 -9.95 12.24
CA PHE A 11 -29.89 -10.99 11.21
C PHE A 11 -28.58 -11.77 11.03
N VAL A 12 -27.45 -11.05 11.08
CA VAL A 12 -26.12 -11.63 10.88
C VAL A 12 -25.60 -12.32 12.15
N GLN A 13 -25.90 -11.81 13.35
CA GLN A 13 -25.59 -12.51 14.62
C GLN A 13 -26.36 -13.83 14.77
N LYS A 14 -27.61 -13.92 14.30
CA LYS A 14 -28.36 -15.18 14.24
C LYS A 14 -27.69 -16.26 13.39
N LYS A 15 -26.80 -15.88 12.48
CA LYS A 15 -26.01 -16.81 11.65
C LYS A 15 -24.62 -17.14 12.24
N GLY A 16 -24.32 -16.69 13.45
CA GLY A 16 -23.07 -17.03 14.16
C GLY A 16 -21.84 -16.25 13.70
N MET A 17 -22.01 -15.12 13.00
CA MET A 17 -20.90 -14.27 12.58
C MET A 17 -20.42 -13.36 13.72
N SER A 18 -19.10 -13.10 13.78
CA SER A 18 -18.51 -12.12 14.71
C SER A 18 -18.83 -10.68 14.30
N ASN A 19 -18.70 -9.74 15.24
CA ASN A 19 -18.90 -8.31 14.95
C ASN A 19 -17.98 -7.81 13.83
N ASP A 20 -16.72 -8.26 13.82
CA ASP A 20 -15.73 -7.91 12.79
C ASP A 20 -16.18 -8.39 11.41
N GLN A 21 -16.67 -9.63 11.31
CA GLN A 21 -17.18 -10.21 10.08
C GLN A 21 -18.41 -9.44 9.56
N VAL A 22 -19.29 -8.99 10.47
CA VAL A 22 -20.45 -8.15 10.12
C VAL A 22 -19.95 -6.83 9.55
N LEU A 23 -19.05 -6.15 10.24
CA LEU A 23 -18.50 -4.86 9.82
C LEU A 23 -17.86 -4.95 8.43
N ILE A 24 -16.99 -5.94 8.23
CA ILE A 24 -16.31 -6.21 6.96
C ILE A 24 -17.33 -6.40 5.83
N SER A 25 -18.37 -7.20 6.07
CA SER A 25 -19.40 -7.50 5.07
C SER A 25 -20.21 -6.27 4.69
N LEU A 26 -20.57 -5.44 5.68
CA LEU A 26 -21.31 -4.20 5.45
C LEU A 26 -20.48 -3.21 4.63
N VAL A 27 -19.22 -3.00 5.01
CA VAL A 27 -18.32 -2.09 4.30
C VAL A 27 -18.06 -2.57 2.87
N LYS A 28 -17.76 -3.86 2.66
CA LYS A 28 -17.60 -4.46 1.32
C LYS A 28 -18.84 -4.29 0.44
N SER A 29 -20.03 -4.31 1.04
CA SER A 29 -21.31 -4.16 0.33
C SER A 29 -21.73 -2.70 0.13
N GLY A 30 -20.96 -1.73 0.63
CA GLY A 30 -21.30 -0.31 0.60
C GLY A 30 -22.54 0.07 1.42
N VAL A 31 -22.96 -0.81 2.33
CA VAL A 31 -24.13 -0.59 3.20
C VAL A 31 -23.73 0.31 4.36
N ASP A 32 -24.61 1.24 4.73
CA ASP A 32 -24.39 2.07 5.92
C ASP A 32 -24.37 1.21 7.18
N CYS A 33 -23.24 1.24 7.90
CA CYS A 33 -23.00 0.51 9.13
C CYS A 33 -22.97 1.43 10.36
N SER A 34 -23.44 2.68 10.25
CA SER A 34 -23.42 3.65 11.34
C SER A 34 -24.18 3.18 12.58
N ASP A 35 -25.40 2.65 12.39
CA ASP A 35 -26.22 2.10 13.48
C ASP A 35 -25.54 0.90 14.15
N PHE A 36 -24.91 0.03 13.35
CA PHE A 36 -24.18 -1.14 13.85
C PHE A 36 -23.00 -0.70 14.73
N ILE A 37 -22.17 0.20 14.22
CA ILE A 37 -21.02 0.77 14.94
C ILE A 37 -21.46 1.41 16.25
N GLN A 38 -22.53 2.21 16.22
CA GLN A 38 -23.06 2.89 17.39
C GLN A 38 -23.59 1.90 18.43
N LYS A 39 -24.40 0.92 18.03
CA LYS A 39 -24.94 -0.11 18.93
C LYS A 39 -23.85 -0.97 19.57
N LYS A 40 -22.77 -1.23 18.85
CA LYS A 40 -21.62 -2.01 19.35
C LYS A 40 -20.59 -1.15 20.09
N GLY A 41 -20.73 0.17 20.08
CA GLY A 41 -19.81 1.09 20.75
C GLY A 41 -18.38 1.04 20.20
N MET A 42 -18.21 0.74 18.91
CA MET A 42 -16.88 0.59 18.30
C MET A 42 -16.23 1.96 18.08
N SER A 43 -14.98 2.09 18.50
CA SER A 43 -14.15 3.26 18.22
C SER A 43 -13.59 3.23 16.78
N ASN A 44 -13.15 4.40 16.28
CA ASN A 44 -12.52 4.49 14.97
C ASN A 44 -11.24 3.63 14.87
N ASP A 45 -10.46 3.55 15.95
CA ASP A 45 -9.22 2.76 15.97
C ASP A 45 -9.51 1.26 15.87
N GLU A 46 -10.51 0.76 16.60
CA GLU A 46 -10.97 -0.63 16.49
C GLU A 46 -11.47 -0.93 15.08
N ILE A 47 -12.31 -0.06 14.52
CA ILE A 47 -12.84 -0.20 13.16
C ILE A 47 -11.70 -0.25 12.13
N LEU A 48 -10.75 0.69 12.19
CA LEU A 48 -9.63 0.72 11.28
C LEU A 48 -8.77 -0.53 11.42
N SER A 49 -8.49 -0.99 12.65
CA SER A 49 -7.70 -2.20 12.89
C SER A 49 -8.31 -3.45 12.27
N ILE A 50 -9.64 -3.52 12.15
CA ILE A 50 -10.37 -4.60 11.49
C ILE A 50 -10.28 -4.42 9.97
N LEU A 51 -10.60 -3.22 9.47
CA LEU A 51 -10.78 -3.02 8.03
C LEU A 51 -9.46 -2.99 7.24
N VAL A 52 -8.39 -2.44 7.81
CA VAL A 52 -7.10 -2.35 7.10
C VAL A 52 -6.49 -3.73 6.86
N LYS A 53 -6.68 -4.69 7.78
CA LYS A 53 -6.17 -6.06 7.67
C LYS A 53 -6.75 -6.82 6.48
N GLU A 54 -8.00 -6.53 6.16
CA GLU A 54 -8.71 -7.17 5.06
C GLU A 54 -8.40 -6.53 3.70
N THR A 55 -7.53 -5.51 3.65
CA THR A 55 -7.14 -4.79 2.42
C THR A 55 -8.34 -4.30 1.59
N ILE A 56 -9.43 -3.96 2.27
CA ILE A 56 -10.67 -3.49 1.65
C ILE A 56 -10.49 -2.04 1.27
N ASP A 57 -11.10 -1.62 0.16
CA ASP A 57 -11.26 -0.20 -0.12
C ASP A 57 -12.22 0.42 0.92
N ILE A 58 -11.66 1.22 1.82
CA ILE A 58 -12.38 1.92 2.88
C ILE A 58 -12.60 3.40 2.59
N SER A 59 -12.23 3.89 1.40
CA SER A 59 -12.29 5.32 1.05
C SER A 59 -13.65 5.96 1.34
N GLY A 60 -14.73 5.37 0.82
CA GLY A 60 -16.09 5.87 1.05
C GLY A 60 -16.56 5.74 2.51
N PHE A 61 -15.97 4.83 3.30
CA PHE A 61 -16.27 4.70 4.71
C PHE A 61 -15.57 5.79 5.54
N VAL A 62 -14.27 6.00 5.31
CA VAL A 62 -13.47 6.98 6.05
C VAL A 62 -13.94 8.41 5.80
N GLU A 63 -14.35 8.73 4.57
CA GLU A 63 -14.94 10.04 4.22
C GLU A 63 -16.21 10.33 5.03
N LYS A 64 -17.14 9.37 5.10
CA LYS A 64 -18.40 9.53 5.83
C LYS A 64 -18.21 9.65 7.34
N LYS A 65 -17.18 8.99 7.89
CA LYS A 65 -16.87 9.02 9.33
C LYS A 65 -15.95 10.17 9.73
N GLY A 66 -15.44 10.96 8.78
CA GLY A 66 -14.48 12.02 9.06
C GLY A 66 -13.14 11.49 9.60
N ILE A 67 -12.79 10.25 9.24
CA ILE A 67 -11.50 9.65 9.58
C ILE A 67 -10.45 10.26 8.66
N ASN A 68 -9.38 10.81 9.24
CA ASN A 68 -8.32 11.43 8.46
C ASN A 68 -7.25 10.43 8.00
N SER A 69 -6.43 10.84 7.03
CA SER A 69 -5.36 10.01 6.45
C SER A 69 -4.33 9.54 7.48
N GLU A 70 -4.03 10.35 8.50
CA GLU A 70 -3.04 10.02 9.53
C GLU A 70 -3.51 8.85 10.41
N GLN A 71 -4.80 8.83 10.77
CA GLN A 71 -5.40 7.71 11.50
C GLN A 71 -5.32 6.40 10.71
N ILE A 72 -5.58 6.46 9.39
CA ILE A 72 -5.48 5.29 8.52
C ILE A 72 -4.03 4.77 8.48
N VAL A 73 -3.06 5.67 8.29
CA VAL A 73 -1.64 5.32 8.25
C VAL A 73 -1.20 4.70 9.58
N ASN A 74 -1.58 5.27 10.71
CA ASN A 74 -1.24 4.76 12.04
C ASN A 74 -1.86 3.38 12.32
N ALA A 75 -3.09 3.15 11.88
CA ALA A 75 -3.74 1.84 11.97
C ALA A 75 -3.01 0.79 11.12
N MET A 76 -2.59 1.15 9.89
CA MET A 76 -1.79 0.27 9.04
C MET A 76 -0.41 -0.03 9.64
N ILE A 77 0.28 0.97 10.19
CA ILE A 77 1.60 0.80 10.85
C ILE A 77 1.52 -0.20 12.01
N SER A 78 0.43 -0.13 12.77
CA SER A 78 0.15 -0.97 13.96
C SER A 78 -0.46 -2.33 13.62
N SER A 79 -0.78 -2.58 12.35
CA SER A 79 -1.30 -3.87 11.91
C SER A 79 -0.20 -4.94 11.80
N ASP A 80 -0.63 -6.18 11.67
CA ASP A 80 0.22 -7.35 11.40
C ASP A 80 0.53 -7.56 9.91
N LEU A 81 0.18 -6.59 9.06
CA LEU A 81 0.50 -6.63 7.64
C LEU A 81 2.01 -6.48 7.41
N THR A 82 2.49 -7.11 6.34
CA THR A 82 3.87 -6.95 5.88
C THR A 82 4.12 -5.53 5.35
N ILE A 83 5.39 -5.14 5.31
CA ILE A 83 5.81 -3.82 4.78
C ILE A 83 5.28 -3.61 3.35
N ASP A 84 5.38 -4.64 2.51
CA ASP A 84 4.88 -4.60 1.14
C ASP A 84 3.36 -4.36 1.10
N GLN A 85 2.59 -5.12 1.88
CA GLN A 85 1.12 -4.97 1.91
C GLN A 85 0.69 -3.57 2.34
N ILE A 86 1.36 -3.00 3.35
CA ILE A 86 1.09 -1.64 3.81
C ILE A 86 1.45 -0.64 2.71
N MET A 87 2.66 -0.74 2.13
CA MET A 87 3.11 0.17 1.07
C MET A 87 2.16 0.16 -0.13
N ILE A 88 1.78 -1.02 -0.61
CA ILE A 88 0.84 -1.19 -1.72
C ILE A 88 -0.50 -0.52 -1.40
N SER A 89 -1.02 -0.75 -0.21
CA SER A 89 -2.31 -0.21 0.22
C SER A 89 -2.28 1.31 0.29
N LEU A 90 -1.25 1.88 0.88
CA LEU A 90 -1.07 3.34 0.99
C LEU A 90 -0.95 3.99 -0.40
N VAL A 91 -0.13 3.43 -1.29
CA VAL A 91 0.07 3.98 -2.65
C VAL A 91 -1.21 3.89 -3.47
N LYS A 92 -1.93 2.77 -3.43
CA LYS A 92 -3.21 2.61 -4.14
C LYS A 92 -4.28 3.59 -3.62
N ALA A 93 -4.30 3.82 -2.32
CA ALA A 93 -5.16 4.82 -1.68
C ALA A 93 -4.68 6.26 -1.87
N LYS A 94 -3.55 6.48 -2.58
CA LYS A 94 -2.93 7.80 -2.79
C LYS A 94 -2.63 8.54 -1.48
N LEU A 95 -2.32 7.78 -0.43
CA LEU A 95 -1.93 8.32 0.87
C LEU A 95 -0.44 8.63 0.89
N ASP A 96 -0.05 9.64 1.67
CA ASP A 96 1.36 9.95 1.88
C ASP A 96 2.04 8.80 2.64
N ILE A 97 3.13 8.28 2.06
CA ILE A 97 3.88 7.15 2.63
C ILE A 97 4.97 7.60 3.60
N SER A 98 5.22 8.90 3.79
CA SER A 98 6.40 9.39 4.51
C SER A 98 6.38 9.01 5.99
N THR A 99 5.21 9.06 6.64
CA THR A 99 5.03 8.61 8.03
C THR A 99 5.33 7.12 8.17
N PHE A 100 4.85 6.30 7.23
CA PHE A 100 5.10 4.86 7.21
C PHE A 100 6.59 4.55 7.00
N VAL A 101 7.22 5.17 6.00
CA VAL A 101 8.64 5.02 5.67
C VAL A 101 9.52 5.38 6.89
N LYS A 102 9.24 6.52 7.54
CA LYS A 102 9.95 6.94 8.76
C LYS A 102 9.74 5.98 9.92
N SER A 103 8.50 5.53 10.15
CA SER A 103 8.16 4.62 11.24
C SER A 103 8.87 3.27 11.12
N LYS A 104 8.91 2.71 9.91
CA LYS A 104 9.59 1.44 9.62
C LYS A 104 11.08 1.59 9.32
N LYS A 105 11.61 2.83 9.32
CA LYS A 105 13.02 3.16 9.01
C LYS A 105 13.49 2.61 7.66
N LEU A 106 12.62 2.66 6.66
CA LEU A 106 12.96 2.21 5.31
C LEU A 106 13.92 3.21 4.66
N SER A 107 14.96 2.68 4.03
CA SER A 107 15.81 3.44 3.13
C SER A 107 15.09 3.75 1.82
N ASP A 108 15.58 4.76 1.11
CA ASP A 108 15.04 5.14 -0.20
C ASP A 108 15.18 4.00 -1.23
N GLU A 109 16.25 3.20 -1.16
CA GLU A 109 16.45 2.03 -2.01
C GLU A 109 15.40 0.95 -1.72
N GLU A 110 15.10 0.67 -0.44
CA GLU A 110 14.06 -0.29 -0.07
C GLU A 110 12.69 0.16 -0.57
N VAL A 111 12.34 1.44 -0.43
CA VAL A 111 11.08 1.97 -0.95
C VAL A 111 11.01 1.81 -2.46
N LEU A 112 12.07 2.18 -3.19
CA LEU A 112 12.16 2.01 -4.63
C LEU A 112 11.94 0.55 -5.06
N ILE A 113 12.61 -0.39 -4.40
CA ILE A 113 12.49 -1.83 -4.69
C ILE A 113 11.06 -2.31 -4.43
N ILE A 114 10.43 -1.91 -3.32
CA ILE A 114 9.06 -2.29 -3.00
C ILE A 114 8.08 -1.79 -4.05
N LEU A 115 8.23 -0.53 -4.49
CA LEU A 115 7.37 0.03 -5.53
C LEU A 115 7.57 -0.72 -6.85
N ALA A 116 8.81 -0.88 -7.30
CA ALA A 116 9.14 -1.49 -8.58
C ALA A 116 8.71 -2.97 -8.66
N LYS A 117 9.04 -3.78 -7.64
CA LYS A 117 8.70 -5.22 -7.64
C LYS A 117 7.20 -5.50 -7.62
N ASN A 118 6.40 -4.53 -7.13
CA ASN A 118 4.95 -4.62 -7.07
C ASN A 118 4.26 -3.87 -8.24
N GLY A 119 5.02 -3.43 -9.26
CA GLY A 119 4.46 -2.73 -10.42
C GLY A 119 3.80 -1.40 -10.08
N LEU A 120 4.18 -0.77 -8.96
CA LEU A 120 3.70 0.54 -8.56
C LEU A 120 4.53 1.63 -9.24
N ASN A 121 3.93 2.79 -9.50
CA ASN A 121 4.67 3.92 -10.05
C ASN A 121 5.72 4.41 -9.04
N TYR A 122 6.99 4.26 -9.40
CA TYR A 122 8.14 4.72 -8.63
C TYR A 122 8.84 5.94 -9.26
N ILE A 123 8.41 6.40 -10.43
CA ILE A 123 9.06 7.49 -11.16
C ILE A 123 8.95 8.81 -10.39
N ASP A 124 7.75 9.13 -9.89
CA ASP A 124 7.51 10.34 -9.10
C ASP A 124 8.30 10.31 -7.78
N PHE A 125 8.41 9.11 -7.19
CA PHE A 125 9.23 8.89 -6.00
C PHE A 125 10.70 9.20 -6.29
N VAL A 126 11.30 8.55 -7.30
CA VAL A 126 12.70 8.78 -7.72
C VAL A 126 12.99 10.25 -7.97
N GLN A 127 12.10 10.96 -8.65
CA GLN A 127 12.23 12.40 -8.89
C GLN A 127 12.21 13.22 -7.60
N LYS A 128 11.30 12.91 -6.68
CA LYS A 128 11.14 13.64 -5.42
C LYS A 128 12.35 13.53 -4.50
N ILE A 129 12.95 12.35 -4.43
CA ILE A 129 14.10 12.09 -3.54
C ILE A 129 15.47 12.27 -4.20
N GLY A 130 15.51 12.48 -5.52
CA GLY A 130 16.74 12.81 -6.24
C GLY A 130 17.68 11.61 -6.47
N ILE A 131 17.14 10.38 -6.54
CA ILE A 131 17.94 9.22 -6.94
C ILE A 131 18.34 9.34 -8.42
N THR A 132 19.61 9.12 -8.72
CA THR A 132 20.13 9.13 -10.09
C THR A 132 19.71 7.90 -10.88
N HIS A 133 19.64 7.99 -12.21
CA HIS A 133 19.36 6.84 -13.06
C HIS A 133 20.32 5.66 -12.82
N GLU A 134 21.60 5.95 -12.58
CA GLU A 134 22.61 4.93 -12.25
C GLU A 134 22.26 4.17 -10.97
N GLN A 135 21.85 4.88 -9.91
CA GLN A 135 21.44 4.24 -8.65
C GLN A 135 20.19 3.39 -8.82
N VAL A 136 19.21 3.83 -9.62
CA VAL A 136 18.02 3.01 -9.94
C VAL A 136 18.43 1.72 -10.66
N LEU A 137 19.30 1.82 -11.67
CA LEU A 137 19.79 0.66 -12.40
C LEU A 137 20.53 -0.33 -11.49
N ILE A 138 21.45 0.16 -10.66
CA ILE A 138 22.19 -0.68 -9.71
C ILE A 138 21.22 -1.41 -8.77
N ALA A 139 20.24 -0.70 -8.20
CA ALA A 139 19.24 -1.30 -7.32
C ALA A 139 18.43 -2.37 -8.04
N PHE A 140 17.99 -2.10 -9.27
CA PHE A 140 17.19 -3.04 -10.05
C PHE A 140 17.99 -4.29 -10.40
N MET A 141 19.23 -4.13 -10.86
CA MET A 141 20.08 -5.26 -11.21
C MET A 141 20.39 -6.12 -9.99
N LYS A 142 20.74 -5.52 -8.84
CA LYS A 142 21.02 -6.25 -7.58
C LYS A 142 19.82 -7.05 -7.08
N ASN A 143 18.62 -6.54 -7.33
CA ASN A 143 17.38 -7.15 -6.89
C ASN A 143 16.66 -7.94 -8.01
N GLN A 144 17.33 -8.19 -9.14
CA GLN A 144 16.80 -8.93 -10.29
C GLN A 144 15.45 -8.39 -10.81
N LEU A 145 15.28 -7.07 -10.74
CA LEU A 145 14.12 -6.36 -11.27
C LEU A 145 14.32 -6.02 -12.74
N ASP A 146 13.22 -5.77 -13.46
CA ASP A 146 13.27 -5.35 -14.85
C ASP A 146 13.84 -3.93 -14.98
N TYR A 147 15.12 -3.85 -15.32
CA TYR A 147 15.80 -2.59 -15.64
C TYR A 147 15.69 -2.21 -17.12
N LYS A 148 15.32 -3.13 -18.02
CA LYS A 148 15.27 -2.87 -19.47
C LYS A 148 14.17 -1.86 -19.79
N SER A 149 12.96 -2.07 -19.25
CA SER A 149 11.85 -1.13 -19.40
C SER A 149 12.21 0.28 -18.88
N PHE A 150 13.00 0.36 -17.81
CA PHE A 150 13.47 1.65 -17.27
C PHE A 150 14.48 2.33 -18.20
N VAL A 151 15.43 1.58 -18.75
CA VAL A 151 16.40 2.06 -19.76
C VAL A 151 15.69 2.65 -20.97
N GLU A 152 14.71 1.94 -21.53
CA GLU A 152 13.92 2.38 -22.68
C GLU A 152 13.13 3.67 -22.35
N THR A 153 12.40 3.66 -21.23
CA THR A 153 11.55 4.79 -20.80
C THR A 153 12.35 6.06 -20.54
N LYS A 154 13.57 5.94 -20.01
CA LYS A 154 14.43 7.08 -19.68
C LYS A 154 15.47 7.38 -20.75
N SER A 155 15.45 6.64 -21.86
CA SER A 155 16.42 6.77 -22.97
C SER A 155 17.87 6.76 -22.47
N ILE A 156 18.17 5.83 -21.56
CA ILE A 156 19.51 5.67 -20.97
C ILE A 156 20.42 5.03 -22.01
N SER A 157 21.65 5.54 -22.18
CA SER A 157 22.58 4.99 -23.16
C SER A 157 23.21 3.67 -22.68
N ASP A 158 23.67 2.85 -23.63
CA ASP A 158 24.35 1.58 -23.32
C ASP A 158 25.60 1.81 -22.44
N GLU A 159 26.33 2.91 -22.64
CA GLU A 159 27.47 3.27 -21.79
C GLU A 159 27.05 3.51 -20.33
N GLN A 160 25.93 4.19 -20.11
CA GLN A 160 25.42 4.41 -18.75
C GLN A 160 24.96 3.10 -18.10
N VAL A 161 24.37 2.19 -18.88
CA VAL A 161 24.00 0.85 -18.40
C VAL A 161 25.23 0.03 -18.04
N LEU A 162 26.28 0.06 -18.87
CA LEU A 162 27.55 -0.63 -18.60
C LEU A 162 28.23 -0.12 -17.33
N VAL A 163 28.29 1.21 -17.13
CA VAL A 163 28.83 1.81 -15.90
C VAL A 163 28.04 1.34 -14.66
N ALA A 164 26.71 1.31 -14.75
CA ALA A 164 25.88 0.80 -13.65
C ALA A 164 26.13 -0.70 -13.38
N LEU A 165 26.26 -1.52 -14.42
CA LEU A 165 26.58 -2.96 -14.30
C LEU A 165 27.93 -3.18 -13.61
N GLU A 166 28.98 -2.46 -14.01
CA GLU A 166 30.30 -2.55 -13.38
C GLU A 166 30.25 -2.17 -11.91
N ARG A 167 29.56 -1.07 -11.57
CA ARG A 167 29.42 -0.58 -10.20
C ARG A 167 28.45 -1.38 -9.34
N SER A 168 27.55 -2.15 -9.96
CA SER A 168 26.64 -3.04 -9.23
C SER A 168 27.35 -4.21 -8.56
N GLY A 169 28.56 -4.56 -9.04
CA GLY A 169 29.30 -5.75 -8.61
C GLY A 169 28.73 -7.07 -9.15
N ILE A 170 27.77 -7.00 -10.08
CA ILE A 170 27.19 -8.16 -10.74
C ILE A 170 28.08 -8.55 -11.92
N ASP A 171 28.32 -9.85 -12.05
CA ASP A 171 29.04 -10.42 -13.20
C ASP A 171 28.18 -10.33 -14.47
N TYR A 172 28.19 -9.17 -15.11
CA TYR A 172 27.36 -8.86 -16.27
C TYR A 172 27.73 -9.68 -17.51
N LYS A 173 28.89 -10.36 -17.52
CA LYS A 173 29.27 -11.32 -18.56
C LYS A 173 28.36 -12.55 -18.60
N LYS A 174 27.55 -12.77 -17.56
CA LYS A 174 26.52 -13.83 -17.49
C LYS A 174 25.11 -13.34 -17.82
N ILE A 175 24.91 -12.02 -17.96
CA ILE A 175 23.61 -11.44 -18.30
C ILE A 175 23.48 -11.53 -19.82
N LYS A 176 22.58 -12.38 -20.31
CA LYS A 176 22.24 -12.42 -21.74
C LYS A 176 21.36 -11.21 -22.05
N PHE A 177 21.88 -10.33 -22.91
CA PHE A 177 21.14 -9.18 -23.45
C PHE A 177 19.99 -9.64 -24.34
#